data_AF-A0A5R8YR69-F1
#
_entry.id   AF-A0A5R8YR69-F1
#
_cell.length_a   1.000
_cell.length_b   1.000
_cell.length_c   1.000
_cell.angle_alpha   90.00
_cell.angle_beta   90.00
_cell.angle_gamma   90.00
#
_symmetry.space_group_name_H-M   'P 1'
#
loop_
_entity.id
_entity.type
_entity.pdbx_description
1 polymer ?
#
loop_
_entity_poly.entity_id
_entity_poly.type
_entity_poly.pdbx_seq_one_letter_code
_entity_poly.pdbx_strand_id
1 'polypeptide(L)'
;MLNMYLDGKLVPPLPVQTSGLSLGVHTLAVHLSDAASNSAKYTQTFIVTTSFADVGTLITRFVTAGSVPAEVGAALQAKLDQAKALADAGSAKRASQVLHEFVSITGDQIAPGSARSTLVGDARYLIDQLNGRLAPEPATGLESEPAEGPKFIPDPVLTPLPHNPDADYHVLVFSKTTGFRHDHIPHTVAAIQKLGIANNFNVDVYDPQLPTVTLPTSPFLSLDTLKQYDTIVFESNVGHPGPLNPTTEQPNFEAYMHQGGGYVGIHGAADSFEIGTWPWYGDLVGGFFTNHPNGQNGFGQCGSCIHTEVVTEDNTHPATAHLPYRWMTVDELYNFDRNMRADVHTLLSLNEDSYQRSLNSGNAATNPLRLMNGDHPIAWCQNWNGGKAFSNILGHFRTQYYDDSFMRIILGGIETTADPRAPTARPTARPAC
;
A
#
# COMPACT_ATOMS: atom_id res chain seq x y z
N MET A 1 -2.22 2.05 17.19
CA MET A 1 -2.49 1.57 15.83
C MET A 1 -3.90 0.99 15.81
N LEU A 2 -4.62 1.10 14.69
CA LEU A 2 -5.94 0.50 14.50
C LEU A 2 -5.86 -0.40 13.27
N ASN A 3 -6.03 -1.72 13.44
CA ASN A 3 -6.17 -2.64 12.32
C ASN A 3 -7.60 -3.15 12.27
N MET A 4 -8.24 -3.11 11.11
CA MET A 4 -9.62 -3.56 10.93
C MET A 4 -9.66 -4.79 10.04
N TYR A 5 -10.39 -5.82 10.45
CA TYR A 5 -10.50 -7.09 9.73
C TYR A 5 -11.96 -7.39 9.44
N LEU A 6 -12.28 -7.68 8.18
CA LEU A 6 -13.58 -8.16 7.75
C LEU A 6 -13.44 -9.63 7.36
N ASP A 7 -14.13 -10.51 8.07
CA ASP A 7 -14.03 -11.97 7.94
C ASP A 7 -12.58 -12.46 8.01
N GLY A 8 -11.80 -11.88 8.94
CA GLY A 8 -10.39 -12.20 9.14
C GLY A 8 -9.43 -11.56 8.13
N LYS A 9 -9.92 -10.81 7.13
CA LYS A 9 -9.07 -10.12 6.15
C LYS A 9 -8.88 -8.66 6.54
N LEU A 10 -7.63 -8.21 6.58
CA LEU A 10 -7.30 -6.80 6.84
C LEU A 10 -7.94 -5.91 5.77
N VAL A 11 -8.62 -4.86 6.19
CA VAL A 11 -9.34 -3.92 5.33
C VAL A 11 -9.02 -2.47 5.74
N PRO A 12 -9.09 -1.51 4.80
CA PRO A 12 -8.97 -0.10 5.14
C PRO A 12 -10.03 0.30 6.20
N PRO A 13 -9.65 1.06 7.24
CA PRO A 13 -10.55 1.47 8.30
C PRO A 13 -11.58 2.47 7.77
N LEU A 14 -12.85 2.05 7.79
CA LEU A 14 -14.08 2.84 7.58
C LEU A 14 -14.22 3.65 6.26
N PRO A 15 -15.46 3.80 5.76
CA PRO A 15 -16.63 2.97 6.04
C PRO A 15 -16.48 1.58 5.40
N VAL A 16 -16.91 0.53 6.12
CA VAL A 16 -17.02 -0.82 5.54
C VAL A 16 -18.13 -0.82 4.50
N GLN A 17 -17.81 -1.19 3.25
CA GLN A 17 -18.84 -1.35 2.21
C GLN A 17 -19.65 -2.62 2.46
N THR A 18 -20.75 -2.51 3.19
CA THR A 18 -21.63 -3.64 3.49
C THR A 18 -22.40 -4.13 2.27
N SER A 19 -22.62 -3.28 1.27
CA SER A 19 -23.33 -3.62 0.04
C SER A 19 -22.59 -4.60 -0.88
N GLY A 20 -21.29 -4.82 -0.66
CA GLY A 20 -20.48 -5.80 -1.38
C GLY A 20 -20.33 -7.14 -0.65
N LEU A 21 -20.90 -7.29 0.55
CA LEU A 21 -20.80 -8.51 1.33
C LEU A 21 -21.79 -9.57 0.84
N SER A 22 -21.39 -10.82 0.97
CA SER A 22 -22.30 -11.96 0.77
C SER A 22 -23.43 -11.94 1.80
N LEU A 23 -24.52 -12.63 1.51
CA LEU A 23 -25.52 -12.91 2.54
C LEU A 23 -24.95 -13.91 3.56
N GLY A 24 -25.33 -13.74 4.82
CA GLY A 24 -24.91 -14.62 5.91
C GLY A 24 -24.15 -13.90 7.02
N VAL A 25 -23.45 -14.68 7.83
CA VAL A 25 -22.74 -14.20 9.02
C VAL A 25 -21.39 -13.61 8.61
N HIS A 26 -21.11 -12.43 9.15
CA HIS A 26 -19.86 -11.71 8.97
C HIS A 26 -19.29 -11.29 10.33
N THR A 27 -17.97 -11.14 10.37
CA THR A 27 -17.27 -10.61 11.55
C THR A 27 -16.45 -9.39 11.17
N LEU A 28 -16.66 -8.28 11.87
CA LEU A 28 -15.80 -7.12 11.83
C LEU A 28 -14.98 -7.07 13.12
N ALA A 29 -13.67 -7.30 13.02
CA ALA A 29 -12.76 -7.18 14.14
C ALA A 29 -11.93 -5.89 14.05
N VAL A 30 -11.80 -5.16 15.15
CA VAL A 30 -10.94 -3.98 15.28
C VAL A 30 -9.90 -4.27 16.35
N HIS A 31 -8.63 -4.26 15.97
CA HIS A 31 -7.51 -4.39 16.87
C HIS A 31 -6.97 -2.99 17.15
N LEU A 32 -7.14 -2.53 18.38
CA LEU A 32 -6.66 -1.24 18.84
C LEU A 32 -5.44 -1.44 19.71
N SER A 33 -4.45 -0.58 19.52
CA SER A 33 -3.29 -0.51 20.39
C SER A 33 -2.81 0.90 20.64
N ASP A 34 -2.18 1.13 21.78
CA ASP A 34 -1.56 2.40 22.14
C ASP A 34 -0.02 2.33 22.18
N ALA A 35 0.60 3.48 22.44
CA ALA A 35 2.06 3.59 22.53
C ALA A 35 2.65 2.94 23.80
N ALA A 36 1.82 2.58 24.79
CA ALA A 36 2.21 1.87 25.99
C ALA A 36 2.09 0.34 25.84
N SER A 37 1.94 -0.14 24.60
CA SER A 37 1.74 -1.56 24.27
C SER A 37 0.49 -2.18 24.87
N ASN A 38 -0.50 -1.36 25.30
CA ASN A 38 -1.83 -1.90 25.58
C ASN A 38 -2.52 -2.21 24.26
N SER A 39 -3.29 -3.30 24.22
CA SER A 39 -4.01 -3.70 23.02
C SER A 39 -5.26 -4.48 23.36
N ALA A 40 -6.30 -4.24 22.56
CA ALA A 40 -7.60 -4.87 22.68
C ALA A 40 -8.15 -5.15 21.28
N LYS A 41 -8.81 -6.29 21.16
CA LYS A 41 -9.54 -6.68 19.95
C LYS A 41 -11.02 -6.65 20.25
N TYR A 42 -11.74 -5.92 19.42
CA TYR A 42 -13.20 -5.80 19.46
C TYR A 42 -13.77 -6.51 18.25
N THR A 43 -14.61 -7.51 18.44
CA THR A 43 -15.24 -8.27 17.35
C THR A 43 -16.73 -8.01 17.37
N GLN A 44 -17.27 -7.49 16.28
CA GLN A 44 -18.69 -7.39 16.03
C GLN A 44 -19.10 -8.48 15.04
N THR A 45 -19.92 -9.41 15.50
CA THR A 45 -20.62 -10.36 14.62
C THR A 45 -21.90 -9.72 14.14
N PHE A 46 -22.12 -9.70 12.82
CA PHE A 46 -23.34 -9.19 12.21
C PHE A 46 -23.78 -10.11 11.08
N ILE A 47 -25.02 -9.96 10.65
CA ILE A 47 -25.62 -10.78 9.60
C ILE A 47 -26.07 -9.86 8.48
N VAL A 48 -25.67 -10.19 7.26
CA VAL A 48 -26.19 -9.55 6.06
C VAL A 48 -27.35 -10.40 5.56
N THR A 49 -28.54 -9.83 5.55
CA THR A 49 -29.78 -10.48 5.12
C THR A 49 -30.32 -9.79 3.88
N THR A 50 -31.33 -10.41 3.25
CA THR A 50 -32.08 -9.78 2.15
C THR A 50 -33.57 -9.89 2.43
N SER A 51 -34.37 -9.12 1.70
CA SER A 51 -35.83 -9.14 1.73
C SER A 51 -36.39 -9.07 0.31
N PHE A 52 -37.69 -9.38 0.15
CA PHE A 52 -38.37 -9.18 -1.13
C PHE A 52 -38.24 -7.74 -1.64
N ALA A 53 -38.19 -6.74 -0.76
CA ALA A 53 -38.01 -5.35 -1.16
C ALA A 53 -36.58 -5.10 -1.69
N ASP A 54 -35.56 -5.62 -1.00
CA ASP A 54 -34.15 -5.47 -1.39
C ASP A 54 -33.90 -6.09 -2.77
N VAL A 55 -34.42 -7.30 -3.02
CA VAL A 55 -34.31 -7.95 -4.33
C VAL A 55 -35.00 -7.12 -5.42
N GLY A 56 -36.15 -6.51 -5.13
CA GLY A 56 -36.83 -5.62 -6.08
C GLY A 56 -36.02 -4.37 -6.43
N THR A 57 -35.37 -3.76 -5.43
CA THR A 57 -34.43 -2.66 -5.64
C THR A 57 -33.22 -3.09 -6.47
N LEU A 58 -32.66 -4.28 -6.22
CA LEU A 58 -31.53 -4.82 -7.00
C LEU A 58 -31.90 -5.07 -8.46
N ILE A 59 -33.09 -5.64 -8.73
CA ILE A 59 -33.60 -5.81 -10.11
C ILE A 59 -33.63 -4.45 -10.82
N THR A 60 -34.23 -3.44 -10.18
CA THR A 60 -34.31 -2.08 -10.75
C THR A 60 -32.92 -1.53 -11.05
N ARG A 61 -31.98 -1.63 -10.10
CA ARG A 61 -30.61 -1.17 -10.25
C ARG A 61 -29.89 -1.85 -11.41
N PHE A 62 -29.99 -3.18 -11.52
CA PHE A 62 -29.31 -3.92 -12.59
C PHE A 62 -29.92 -3.68 -13.97
N VAL A 63 -31.22 -3.43 -14.05
CA VAL A 63 -31.87 -2.99 -15.29
C VAL A 63 -31.38 -1.59 -15.70
N THR A 64 -31.36 -0.63 -14.75
CA THR A 64 -30.84 0.72 -15.02
C THR A 64 -29.37 0.70 -15.44
N ALA A 65 -28.56 -0.18 -14.87
CA ALA A 65 -27.16 -0.37 -15.24
C ALA A 65 -26.94 -1.17 -16.54
N GLY A 66 -28.02 -1.66 -17.19
CA GLY A 66 -27.94 -2.46 -18.41
C GLY A 66 -27.38 -3.88 -18.22
N SER A 67 -27.17 -4.32 -16.98
CA SER A 67 -26.66 -5.66 -16.65
C SER A 67 -27.75 -6.74 -16.69
N VAL A 68 -29.03 -6.33 -16.67
CA VAL A 68 -30.21 -7.19 -16.83
C VAL A 68 -31.12 -6.55 -17.88
N PRO A 69 -31.56 -7.29 -18.93
CA PRO A 69 -32.50 -6.74 -19.91
C PRO A 69 -33.82 -6.32 -19.27
N ALA A 70 -34.42 -5.22 -19.72
CA ALA A 70 -35.63 -4.66 -19.10
C ALA A 70 -36.81 -5.65 -19.06
N GLU A 71 -36.99 -6.45 -20.12
CA GLU A 71 -38.02 -7.48 -20.20
C GLU A 71 -37.80 -8.62 -19.18
N VAL A 72 -36.54 -9.04 -18.99
CA VAL A 72 -36.16 -10.03 -17.99
C VAL A 72 -36.37 -9.45 -16.59
N GLY A 73 -35.99 -8.19 -16.36
CA GLY A 73 -36.24 -7.49 -15.10
C GLY A 73 -37.72 -7.42 -14.73
N ALA A 74 -38.60 -7.12 -15.69
CA ALA A 74 -40.04 -7.13 -15.47
C ALA A 74 -40.59 -8.53 -15.12
N ALA A 75 -40.11 -9.57 -15.80
CA ALA A 75 -40.48 -10.95 -15.50
C ALA A 75 -40.02 -11.39 -14.10
N LEU A 76 -38.79 -11.02 -13.71
CA LEU A 76 -38.24 -11.26 -12.38
C LEU A 76 -39.03 -10.52 -11.30
N GLN A 77 -39.37 -9.25 -11.51
CA GLN A 77 -40.18 -8.48 -10.56
C GLN A 77 -41.56 -9.11 -10.37
N ALA A 78 -42.22 -9.55 -11.45
CA ALA A 78 -43.53 -10.21 -11.35
C ALA A 78 -43.46 -11.51 -10.53
N LYS A 79 -42.39 -12.31 -10.69
CA LYS A 79 -42.17 -13.52 -9.88
C LYS A 79 -41.89 -13.17 -8.41
N LEU A 80 -41.11 -12.12 -8.16
CA LEU A 80 -40.82 -11.67 -6.82
C LEU A 80 -42.08 -11.19 -6.09
N ASP A 81 -42.93 -10.40 -6.76
CA ASP A 81 -44.20 -9.91 -6.21
C ASP A 81 -45.18 -11.06 -5.94
N GLN A 82 -45.26 -12.03 -6.86
CA GLN A 82 -46.07 -13.24 -6.68
C GLN A 82 -45.59 -14.05 -5.47
N ALA A 83 -44.27 -14.26 -5.33
CA ALA A 83 -43.70 -14.98 -4.22
C ALA A 83 -43.96 -14.25 -2.89
N LYS A 84 -43.81 -12.92 -2.88
CA LYS A 84 -44.11 -12.09 -1.71
C LYS A 84 -45.58 -12.22 -1.28
N ALA A 85 -46.52 -12.08 -2.22
CA ALA A 85 -47.95 -12.20 -1.90
C ALA A 85 -48.30 -13.58 -1.33
N LEU A 86 -47.68 -14.65 -1.84
CA LEU A 86 -47.85 -16.00 -1.29
C LEU A 86 -47.24 -16.14 0.10
N ALA A 87 -46.06 -15.55 0.34
CA ALA A 87 -45.41 -15.56 1.65
C ALA A 87 -46.25 -14.81 2.70
N ASP A 88 -46.74 -13.61 2.37
CA ASP A 88 -47.61 -12.80 3.22
C ASP A 88 -48.93 -13.50 3.55
N ALA A 89 -49.43 -14.34 2.62
CA ALA A 89 -50.61 -15.19 2.81
C ALA A 89 -50.32 -16.50 3.58
N GLY A 90 -49.13 -16.67 4.15
CA GLY A 90 -48.72 -17.87 4.91
C GLY A 90 -48.43 -19.10 4.04
N SER A 91 -48.35 -18.95 2.71
CA SER A 91 -48.12 -20.04 1.76
C SER A 91 -46.63 -20.22 1.40
N ALA A 92 -45.79 -20.38 2.42
CA ALA A 92 -44.32 -20.41 2.28
C ALA A 92 -43.80 -21.42 1.23
N LYS A 93 -44.37 -22.62 1.18
CA LYS A 93 -44.00 -23.65 0.19
C LYS A 93 -44.25 -23.20 -1.26
N ARG A 94 -45.37 -22.50 -1.51
CA ARG A 94 -45.71 -21.97 -2.84
C ARG A 94 -44.84 -20.77 -3.19
N ALA A 95 -44.59 -19.89 -2.22
CA ALA A 95 -43.66 -18.77 -2.39
C ALA A 95 -42.26 -19.26 -2.79
N SER A 96 -41.75 -20.31 -2.11
CA SER A 96 -40.47 -20.94 -2.44
C SER A 96 -40.45 -21.54 -3.85
N GLN A 97 -41.55 -22.14 -4.32
CA GLN A 97 -41.65 -22.65 -5.70
C GLN A 97 -41.54 -21.51 -6.73
N VAL A 98 -42.22 -20.38 -6.48
CA VAL A 98 -42.13 -19.21 -7.36
C VAL A 98 -40.72 -18.62 -7.36
N LEU A 99 -40.03 -18.60 -6.22
CA LEU A 99 -38.62 -18.18 -6.17
C LEU A 99 -37.67 -19.15 -6.89
N HIS A 100 -37.97 -20.45 -6.96
CA HIS A 100 -37.21 -21.37 -7.81
C HIS A 100 -37.39 -21.05 -9.30
N GLU A 101 -38.58 -20.64 -9.73
CA GLU A 101 -38.81 -20.14 -11.09
C GLU A 101 -38.03 -18.85 -11.35
N PHE A 102 -38.02 -17.92 -10.39
CA PHE A 102 -37.17 -16.72 -10.43
C PHE A 102 -35.69 -17.08 -10.65
N VAL A 103 -35.16 -18.05 -9.89
CA VAL A 103 -33.77 -18.52 -10.03
C VAL A 103 -33.53 -19.14 -11.41
N SER A 104 -34.48 -19.90 -11.96
CA SER A 104 -34.35 -20.46 -13.32
C SER A 104 -34.27 -19.35 -14.36
N ILE A 105 -35.22 -18.40 -14.34
CA ILE A 105 -35.24 -17.25 -15.28
C ILE A 105 -33.93 -16.48 -15.19
N THR A 106 -33.44 -16.24 -13.97
CA THR A 106 -32.17 -15.52 -13.72
C THR A 106 -30.98 -16.28 -14.30
N GLY A 107 -30.92 -17.60 -14.12
CA GLY A 107 -29.85 -18.45 -14.62
C GLY A 107 -29.84 -18.59 -16.14
N ASP A 108 -31.03 -18.67 -16.75
CA ASP A 108 -31.23 -18.95 -18.17
C ASP A 108 -31.12 -17.68 -19.04
N GLN A 109 -31.52 -16.52 -18.51
CA GLN A 109 -31.72 -15.29 -19.30
C GLN A 109 -30.78 -14.14 -18.93
N ILE A 110 -29.94 -14.28 -17.90
CA ILE A 110 -28.93 -13.29 -17.53
C ILE A 110 -27.53 -13.89 -17.72
N ALA A 111 -26.64 -13.14 -18.36
CA ALA A 111 -25.27 -13.55 -18.60
C ALA A 111 -24.52 -13.84 -17.29
N PRO A 112 -23.53 -14.77 -17.28
CA PRO A 112 -22.65 -14.96 -16.14
C PRO A 112 -21.99 -13.65 -15.70
N GLY A 113 -22.17 -13.28 -14.44
CA GLY A 113 -21.63 -12.04 -13.88
C GLY A 113 -22.22 -11.72 -12.50
N SER A 114 -21.83 -10.58 -11.93
CA SER A 114 -22.22 -10.14 -10.59
C SER A 114 -23.73 -10.04 -10.42
N ALA A 115 -24.43 -9.44 -11.38
CA ALA A 115 -25.89 -9.29 -11.35
C ALA A 115 -26.61 -10.65 -11.22
N ARG A 116 -26.20 -11.65 -12.01
CA ARG A 116 -26.74 -13.01 -11.96
C ARG A 116 -26.45 -13.67 -10.62
N SER A 117 -25.20 -13.62 -10.15
CA SER A 117 -24.81 -14.26 -8.89
C SER A 117 -25.53 -13.65 -7.69
N THR A 118 -25.69 -12.32 -7.65
CA THR A 118 -26.39 -11.62 -6.58
C THR A 118 -27.86 -11.99 -6.57
N LEU A 119 -28.57 -11.87 -7.70
CA LEU A 119 -30.01 -12.18 -7.75
C LEU A 119 -30.32 -13.64 -7.42
N VAL A 120 -29.48 -14.59 -7.89
CA VAL A 120 -29.65 -16.01 -7.53
C VAL A 120 -29.35 -16.24 -6.05
N GLY A 121 -28.29 -15.62 -5.51
CA GLY A 121 -27.93 -15.73 -4.09
C GLY A 121 -29.05 -15.25 -3.18
N ASP A 122 -29.59 -14.07 -3.46
CA ASP A 122 -30.68 -13.48 -2.68
C ASP A 122 -31.98 -14.28 -2.77
N ALA A 123 -32.36 -14.74 -3.97
CA ALA A 123 -33.56 -15.57 -4.12
C ALA A 123 -33.43 -16.91 -3.38
N ARG A 124 -32.23 -17.52 -3.37
CA ARG A 124 -31.96 -18.74 -2.58
C ARG A 124 -32.02 -18.48 -1.08
N TYR A 125 -31.51 -17.35 -0.62
CA TYR A 125 -31.64 -16.95 0.78
C TYR A 125 -33.12 -16.82 1.19
N LEU A 126 -33.94 -16.15 0.38
CA LEU A 126 -35.39 -16.06 0.64
C LEU A 126 -36.08 -17.43 0.63
N ILE A 127 -35.66 -18.35 -0.26
CA ILE A 127 -36.15 -19.74 -0.27
C ILE A 127 -35.82 -20.44 1.05
N ASP A 128 -34.58 -20.32 1.54
CA ASP A 128 -34.17 -20.96 2.78
C ASP A 128 -34.86 -20.31 3.99
N GLN A 129 -35.08 -19.00 3.97
CA GLN A 129 -35.86 -18.29 4.97
C GLN A 129 -37.31 -18.81 5.04
N LEU A 130 -37.99 -18.91 3.90
CA LEU A 130 -39.37 -19.42 3.82
C LEU A 130 -39.48 -20.87 4.28
N ASN A 131 -38.44 -21.67 4.05
CA ASN A 131 -38.41 -23.08 4.41
C ASN A 131 -37.87 -23.33 5.83
N GLY A 132 -37.51 -22.29 6.58
CA GLY A 132 -36.91 -22.43 7.91
C GLY A 132 -35.57 -23.16 7.89
N ARG A 133 -34.81 -23.03 6.80
CA ARG A 133 -33.50 -23.69 6.59
C ARG A 133 -32.31 -22.77 6.86
N LEU A 134 -32.55 -21.49 7.14
CA LEU A 134 -31.48 -20.61 7.59
C LEU A 134 -30.86 -21.17 8.88
N ALA A 135 -29.55 -21.12 8.96
CA ALA A 135 -28.86 -21.43 10.19
C ALA A 135 -29.39 -20.52 11.31
N PRO A 136 -29.49 -21.01 12.56
CA PRO A 136 -29.79 -20.16 13.69
C PRO A 136 -28.84 -18.96 13.70
N GLU A 137 -29.39 -17.77 13.89
CA GLU A 137 -28.56 -16.57 13.98
C GLU A 137 -27.59 -16.73 15.16
N PRO A 138 -26.27 -16.58 14.95
CA PRO A 138 -25.32 -16.57 16.05
C PRO A 138 -25.63 -15.41 16.99
N ALA A 139 -25.10 -15.47 18.20
CA ALA A 139 -25.11 -14.30 19.08
C ALA A 139 -24.46 -13.12 18.35
N THR A 140 -25.25 -12.10 18.09
CA THR A 140 -24.77 -10.81 17.58
C THR A 140 -24.41 -9.94 18.77
N GLY A 141 -23.38 -9.11 18.62
CA GLY A 141 -22.90 -8.28 19.71
C GLY A 141 -21.43 -7.95 19.58
N LEU A 142 -20.99 -7.02 20.42
CA LEU A 142 -19.61 -6.61 20.53
C LEU A 142 -18.93 -7.47 21.60
N GLU A 143 -17.97 -8.28 21.17
CA GLU A 143 -17.05 -8.98 22.07
C GLU A 143 -15.75 -8.21 22.15
N SER A 144 -15.13 -8.18 23.33
CA SER A 144 -13.81 -7.58 23.52
C SER A 144 -12.88 -8.56 24.22
N GLU A 145 -11.69 -8.73 23.69
CA GLU A 145 -10.64 -9.54 24.31
C GLU A 145 -9.32 -8.75 24.37
N PRO A 146 -8.48 -8.97 25.39
CA PRO A 146 -7.11 -8.49 25.36
C PRO A 146 -6.39 -9.03 24.13
N ALA A 147 -5.60 -8.18 23.46
CA ALA A 147 -4.80 -8.57 22.32
C ALA A 147 -3.31 -8.31 22.60
N GLU A 148 -2.42 -8.99 21.87
CA GLU A 148 -1.00 -8.66 21.94
C GLU A 148 -0.79 -7.22 21.45
N GLY A 149 -0.07 -6.44 22.25
CA GLY A 149 0.29 -5.07 21.90
C GLY A 149 1.39 -5.01 20.84
N PRO A 150 1.50 -3.88 20.14
CA PRO A 150 2.66 -3.61 19.32
C PRO A 150 3.88 -3.68 20.23
N LYS A 151 4.87 -4.46 19.80
CA LYS A 151 6.14 -4.56 20.52
C LYS A 151 6.77 -3.18 20.56
N PHE A 152 7.15 -2.72 21.74
CA PHE A 152 7.98 -1.53 21.86
C PHE A 152 9.32 -1.82 21.16
N ILE A 153 9.63 -1.00 20.16
CA ILE A 153 10.89 -1.08 19.44
C ILE A 153 11.75 0.09 19.93
N PRO A 154 12.78 -0.15 20.76
CA PRO A 154 13.71 0.90 21.17
C PRO A 154 14.54 1.36 19.98
N ASP A 155 15.05 2.59 20.06
CA ASP A 155 16.05 3.10 19.13
C ASP A 155 17.26 2.14 19.10
N PRO A 156 17.76 1.78 17.91
CA PRO A 156 18.87 0.86 17.79
C PRO A 156 20.16 1.52 18.28
N VAL A 157 21.01 0.73 18.94
CA VAL A 157 22.39 1.13 19.19
C VAL A 157 23.18 0.87 17.91
N LEU A 158 23.59 1.95 17.23
CA LEU A 158 24.35 1.86 16.00
C LEU A 158 25.84 1.68 16.27
N THR A 159 26.45 0.74 15.55
CA THR A 159 27.89 0.48 15.55
C THR A 159 28.41 0.42 14.12
N PRO A 160 29.64 0.91 13.83
CA PRO A 160 30.25 0.69 12.52
C PRO A 160 30.39 -0.81 12.27
N LEU A 161 30.16 -1.23 11.03
CA LEU A 161 30.46 -2.60 10.64
C LEU A 161 31.93 -2.68 10.24
N PRO A 162 32.64 -3.77 10.60
CA PRO A 162 33.96 -4.02 10.03
C PRO A 162 33.80 -4.25 8.52
N HIS A 163 34.73 -3.69 7.76
CA HIS A 163 34.78 -3.89 6.32
C HIS A 163 35.18 -5.33 6.00
N ASN A 164 34.37 -6.02 5.18
CA ASN A 164 34.66 -7.33 4.64
C ASN A 164 35.36 -7.19 3.28
N PRO A 165 36.63 -7.60 3.13
CA PRO A 165 37.34 -7.52 1.84
C PRO A 165 36.76 -8.44 0.76
N ASP A 166 36.00 -9.47 1.16
CA ASP A 166 35.38 -10.46 0.25
C ASP A 166 33.90 -10.16 -0.04
N ALA A 167 33.43 -8.93 0.26
CA ALA A 167 32.06 -8.52 -0.03
C ALA A 167 31.80 -8.43 -1.54
N ASP A 168 30.57 -8.77 -1.95
CA ASP A 168 30.17 -8.78 -3.36
C ASP A 168 29.99 -7.36 -3.94
N TYR A 169 29.60 -6.40 -3.10
CA TYR A 169 29.45 -4.99 -3.43
C TYR A 169 29.49 -4.09 -2.19
N HIS A 170 29.59 -2.77 -2.39
CA HIS A 170 29.68 -1.74 -1.35
C HIS A 170 28.53 -0.74 -1.45
N VAL A 171 27.89 -0.47 -0.31
CA VAL A 171 26.74 0.43 -0.19
C VAL A 171 27.10 1.62 0.71
N LEU A 172 26.77 2.82 0.26
CA LEU A 172 26.79 4.02 1.12
C LEU A 172 25.37 4.39 1.52
N VAL A 173 25.07 4.41 2.82
CA VAL A 173 23.83 5.00 3.35
C VAL A 173 24.08 6.47 3.68
N PHE A 174 23.43 7.34 2.93
CA PHE A 174 23.46 8.79 3.13
C PHE A 174 22.14 9.24 3.76
N SER A 175 22.17 9.70 5.01
CA SER A 175 20.95 10.13 5.75
C SER A 175 21.07 11.52 6.38
N LYS A 176 22.01 12.34 5.91
CA LYS A 176 22.12 13.75 6.33
C LYS A 176 20.84 14.50 5.95
N THR A 177 20.29 15.25 6.88
CA THR A 177 19.14 16.14 6.69
C THR A 177 19.53 17.60 6.95
N THR A 178 18.94 18.54 6.21
CA THR A 178 19.00 19.98 6.53
C THR A 178 17.62 20.57 6.87
N GLY A 179 16.56 19.76 6.75
CA GLY A 179 15.19 20.06 7.16
C GLY A 179 14.68 19.07 8.23
N PHE A 180 13.45 18.58 8.04
CA PHE A 180 12.82 17.64 8.98
C PHE A 180 13.63 16.34 9.10
N ARG A 181 13.84 15.87 10.33
CA ARG A 181 14.57 14.62 10.58
C ARG A 181 13.59 13.55 11.02
N HIS A 182 13.42 12.54 10.18
CA HIS A 182 12.58 11.39 10.48
C HIS A 182 13.18 10.53 11.60
N ASP A 183 12.32 10.04 12.51
CA ASP A 183 12.74 9.19 13.64
C ASP A 183 13.16 7.78 13.21
N HIS A 184 12.74 7.34 12.03
CA HIS A 184 13.08 6.03 11.49
C HIS A 184 14.53 5.92 10.96
N ILE A 185 15.25 7.02 10.72
CA ILE A 185 16.58 7.01 10.11
C ILE A 185 17.57 6.04 10.82
N PRO A 186 17.71 6.05 12.17
CA PRO A 186 18.56 5.07 12.86
C PRO A 186 18.09 3.62 12.65
N HIS A 187 16.78 3.38 12.55
CA HIS A 187 16.22 2.06 12.28
C HIS A 187 16.57 1.57 10.88
N THR A 188 16.49 2.44 9.87
CA THR A 188 16.87 2.12 8.50
C THR A 188 18.35 1.76 8.40
N VAL A 189 19.23 2.57 9.01
CA VAL A 189 20.68 2.30 9.04
C VAL A 189 20.96 0.93 9.66
N ALA A 190 20.39 0.64 10.83
CA ALA A 190 20.55 -0.66 11.49
C ALA A 190 20.02 -1.82 10.63
N ALA A 191 18.90 -1.62 9.93
CA ALA A 191 18.30 -2.64 9.08
C ALA A 191 19.13 -2.91 7.81
N ILE A 192 19.65 -1.88 7.15
CA ILE A 192 20.53 -2.03 5.98
C ILE A 192 21.86 -2.66 6.38
N GLN A 193 22.43 -2.30 7.54
CA GLN A 193 23.61 -2.98 8.09
C GLN A 193 23.37 -4.49 8.29
N LYS A 194 22.19 -4.87 8.81
CA LYS A 194 21.81 -6.30 8.92
C LYS A 194 21.67 -6.97 7.56
N LEU A 195 21.09 -6.28 6.57
CA LEU A 195 21.05 -6.79 5.20
C LEU A 195 22.46 -7.02 4.65
N GLY A 196 23.40 -6.10 4.91
CA GLY A 196 24.79 -6.22 4.47
C GLY A 196 25.47 -7.47 5.00
N ILE A 197 25.30 -7.74 6.31
CA ILE A 197 25.80 -8.96 6.94
C ILE A 197 25.14 -10.21 6.33
N ALA A 198 23.83 -10.18 6.12
CA ALA A 198 23.07 -11.35 5.65
C ALA A 198 23.29 -11.66 4.16
N ASN A 199 23.64 -10.66 3.34
CA ASN A 199 23.72 -10.77 1.88
C ASN A 199 25.11 -10.37 1.33
N ASN A 200 26.15 -10.44 2.18
CA ASN A 200 27.55 -10.27 1.79
C ASN A 200 27.89 -8.93 1.09
N PHE A 201 27.37 -7.80 1.60
CA PHE A 201 27.77 -6.47 1.13
C PHE A 201 28.20 -5.56 2.27
N ASN A 202 29.14 -4.66 1.97
CA ASN A 202 29.61 -3.67 2.94
C ASN A 202 28.67 -2.47 3.02
N VAL A 203 28.57 -1.87 4.20
CA VAL A 203 27.74 -0.68 4.44
C VAL A 203 28.56 0.38 5.17
N ASP A 204 28.80 1.49 4.49
CA ASP A 204 29.28 2.72 5.12
C ASP A 204 28.12 3.69 5.31
N VAL A 205 28.22 4.58 6.30
CA VAL A 205 27.18 5.56 6.63
C VAL A 205 27.76 6.96 6.58
N TYR A 206 27.08 7.90 5.95
CA TYR A 206 27.37 9.31 6.08
C TYR A 206 26.14 10.09 6.59
N ASP A 207 26.20 10.46 7.86
CA ASP A 207 25.25 11.34 8.53
C ASP A 207 25.95 11.98 9.73
N PRO A 208 26.34 13.27 9.64
CA PRO A 208 26.98 13.98 10.75
C PRO A 208 26.18 13.98 12.06
N GLN A 209 24.87 13.69 12.02
CA GLN A 209 24.00 13.57 13.19
C GLN A 209 23.99 12.16 13.81
N LEU A 210 24.73 11.20 13.22
CA LEU A 210 24.98 9.85 13.74
C LEU A 210 26.49 9.63 13.98
N PRO A 211 27.11 10.32 14.96
CA PRO A 211 28.56 10.38 15.13
C PRO A 211 29.22 9.02 15.45
N THR A 212 28.45 8.02 15.87
CA THR A 212 28.97 6.68 16.18
C THR A 212 29.28 5.84 14.95
N VAL A 213 28.63 6.12 13.81
CA VAL A 213 28.74 5.32 12.57
C VAL A 213 29.12 6.12 11.34
N THR A 214 29.02 7.45 11.40
CA THR A 214 29.32 8.29 10.24
C THR A 214 30.78 8.27 9.84
N LEU A 215 31.02 8.31 8.53
CA LEU A 215 32.32 8.64 7.96
C LEU A 215 32.77 10.04 8.44
N PRO A 216 34.09 10.26 8.61
CA PRO A 216 34.63 11.50 9.18
C PRO A 216 34.47 12.73 8.29
N THR A 217 34.34 12.53 6.98
CA THR A 217 34.15 13.58 5.97
C THR A 217 33.12 13.14 4.93
N SER A 218 32.45 14.11 4.30
CA SER A 218 31.49 13.81 3.24
C SER A 218 32.14 13.04 2.09
N PRO A 219 31.64 11.85 1.74
CA PRO A 219 32.12 11.11 0.57
C PRO A 219 31.80 11.85 -0.74
N PHE A 220 30.81 12.75 -0.73
CA PHE A 220 30.42 13.55 -1.90
C PHE A 220 31.42 14.65 -2.29
N LEU A 221 32.47 14.89 -1.49
CA LEU A 221 33.55 15.83 -1.85
C LEU A 221 34.50 15.27 -2.92
N SER A 222 34.43 13.96 -3.23
CA SER A 222 35.34 13.30 -4.16
C SER A 222 34.61 12.22 -4.96
N LEU A 223 34.62 12.36 -6.29
CA LEU A 223 34.14 11.32 -7.18
C LEU A 223 34.89 9.99 -6.98
N ASP A 224 36.21 10.02 -6.75
CA ASP A 224 37.00 8.81 -6.51
C ASP A 224 36.60 8.08 -5.22
N THR A 225 36.04 8.82 -4.25
CA THR A 225 35.42 8.21 -3.07
C THR A 225 34.08 7.59 -3.42
N LEU A 226 33.22 8.30 -4.17
CA LEU A 226 31.90 7.78 -4.55
C LEU A 226 31.97 6.52 -5.41
N LYS A 227 32.97 6.41 -6.31
CA LYS A 227 33.15 5.22 -7.17
C LYS A 227 33.48 3.93 -6.42
N GLN A 228 33.78 4.00 -5.13
CA GLN A 228 33.98 2.80 -4.30
C GLN A 228 32.65 2.14 -3.92
N TYR A 229 31.52 2.83 -4.12
CA TYR A 229 30.19 2.32 -3.78
C TYR A 229 29.42 1.95 -5.06
N ASP A 230 28.98 0.70 -5.14
CA ASP A 230 28.14 0.22 -6.23
C ASP A 230 26.75 0.86 -6.19
N THR A 231 26.24 1.17 -4.99
CA THR A 231 25.03 1.99 -4.84
C THR A 231 25.05 2.90 -3.61
N ILE A 232 24.41 4.05 -3.74
CA ILE A 232 24.18 5.01 -2.66
C ILE A 232 22.70 5.04 -2.32
N VAL A 233 22.38 4.76 -1.06
CA VAL A 233 21.04 4.88 -0.48
C VAL A 233 20.86 6.28 0.08
N PHE A 234 19.98 7.07 -0.53
CA PHE A 234 19.45 8.31 0.01
C PHE A 234 18.29 7.97 0.92
N GLU A 235 18.54 8.05 2.22
CA GLU A 235 17.58 7.70 3.27
C GLU A 235 16.98 8.97 3.89
N SER A 236 15.75 9.31 3.47
CA SER A 236 14.94 10.38 4.07
C SER A 236 15.67 11.73 4.25
N ASN A 237 16.44 12.16 3.24
CA ASN A 237 17.33 13.34 3.30
C ASN A 237 16.64 14.71 3.17
N VAL A 238 15.53 14.94 3.89
CA VAL A 238 14.75 16.18 3.76
C VAL A 238 15.60 17.45 3.91
N GLY A 239 15.41 18.41 3.00
CA GLY A 239 16.14 19.67 3.01
C GLY A 239 15.75 20.66 1.91
N HIS A 240 15.71 21.95 2.25
CA HIS A 240 15.41 23.04 1.33
C HIS A 240 16.44 24.17 1.58
N PRO A 241 17.53 24.31 0.80
CA PRO A 241 17.70 23.85 -0.59
C PRO A 241 18.29 22.44 -0.76
N GLY A 242 18.52 21.69 0.33
CA GLY A 242 18.93 20.28 0.30
C GLY A 242 20.18 19.95 1.11
N PRO A 243 20.55 18.66 1.22
CA PRO A 243 21.64 18.20 2.08
C PRO A 243 23.04 18.26 1.42
N LEU A 244 23.12 18.41 0.10
CA LEU A 244 24.36 18.46 -0.68
C LEU A 244 24.67 19.88 -1.17
N ASN A 245 25.92 20.30 -1.00
CA ASN A 245 26.42 21.58 -1.47
C ASN A 245 26.43 21.64 -3.02
N PRO A 246 25.82 22.66 -3.63
CA PRO A 246 25.66 22.76 -5.09
C PRO A 246 26.96 22.96 -5.86
N THR A 247 28.01 23.51 -5.25
CA THR A 247 29.27 23.79 -5.95
C THR A 247 30.32 22.70 -5.73
N THR A 248 30.25 21.95 -4.63
CA THR A 248 31.31 20.97 -4.28
C THR A 248 30.84 19.52 -4.21
N GLU A 249 29.57 19.25 -3.91
CA GLU A 249 29.07 17.89 -3.67
C GLU A 249 28.15 17.41 -4.80
N GLN A 250 27.21 18.27 -5.23
CA GLN A 250 26.27 17.93 -6.31
C GLN A 250 26.97 17.50 -7.62
N PRO A 251 28.01 18.20 -8.12
CA PRO A 251 28.68 17.79 -9.37
C PRO A 251 29.36 16.42 -9.29
N ASN A 252 29.86 16.03 -8.11
CA ASN A 252 30.45 14.70 -7.92
C ASN A 252 29.38 13.61 -7.92
N PHE A 253 28.20 13.89 -7.36
CA PHE A 253 27.08 12.95 -7.40
C PHE A 253 26.51 12.76 -8.81
N GLU A 254 26.37 13.85 -9.57
CA GLU A 254 26.02 13.75 -11.00
C GLU A 254 27.03 12.91 -11.76
N ALA A 255 28.33 13.19 -11.57
CA ALA A 255 29.40 12.45 -12.22
C ALA A 255 29.44 10.96 -11.82
N TYR A 256 29.07 10.62 -10.58
CA TYR A 256 28.91 9.25 -10.12
C TYR A 256 27.81 8.52 -10.89
N MET A 257 26.62 9.11 -10.99
CA MET A 257 25.52 8.53 -11.77
C MET A 257 25.87 8.42 -13.26
N HIS A 258 26.52 9.44 -13.84
CA HIS A 258 27.02 9.41 -15.23
C HIS A 258 27.98 8.27 -15.53
N GLN A 259 28.67 7.74 -14.52
CA GLN A 259 29.63 6.64 -14.65
C GLN A 259 29.05 5.28 -14.28
N GLY A 260 27.72 5.15 -14.21
CA GLY A 260 27.06 3.88 -13.95
C GLY A 260 26.72 3.63 -12.48
N GLY A 261 26.85 4.63 -11.60
CA GLY A 261 26.51 4.51 -10.19
C GLY A 261 25.05 4.11 -9.93
N GLY A 262 24.81 3.44 -8.81
CA GLY A 262 23.48 3.06 -8.35
C GLY A 262 22.90 4.05 -7.34
N TYR A 263 21.60 4.30 -7.42
CA TYR A 263 20.85 5.14 -6.48
C TYR A 263 19.63 4.41 -5.91
N VAL A 264 19.45 4.48 -4.60
CA VAL A 264 18.23 4.04 -3.92
C VAL A 264 17.67 5.23 -3.13
N GLY A 265 16.48 5.72 -3.48
CA GLY A 265 15.79 6.77 -2.74
C GLY A 265 14.70 6.17 -1.85
N ILE A 266 14.74 6.44 -0.54
CA ILE A 266 13.74 5.96 0.42
C ILE A 266 12.99 7.15 1.03
N HIS A 267 11.66 7.07 1.00
CA HIS A 267 10.71 7.98 1.62
C HIS A 267 11.03 9.48 1.39
N GLY A 268 11.60 10.17 2.39
CA GLY A 268 11.97 11.59 2.32
C GLY A 268 13.07 11.93 1.31
N ALA A 269 13.66 10.92 0.64
CA ALA A 269 14.53 11.13 -0.53
C ALA A 269 13.82 11.93 -1.64
N ALA A 270 12.50 11.79 -1.77
CA ALA A 270 11.69 12.57 -2.71
C ALA A 270 11.42 14.01 -2.25
N ASP A 271 11.72 14.35 -0.98
CA ASP A 271 11.57 15.67 -0.35
C ASP A 271 12.95 16.31 -0.02
N SER A 272 13.99 15.89 -0.72
CA SER A 272 15.38 16.25 -0.38
C SER A 272 15.86 17.60 -0.91
N PHE A 273 15.14 18.22 -1.85
CA PHE A 273 15.52 19.47 -2.49
C PHE A 273 14.29 20.30 -2.87
N GLU A 274 14.44 21.62 -2.91
CA GLU A 274 13.35 22.52 -3.31
C GLU A 274 13.08 22.39 -4.80
N ILE A 275 11.80 22.26 -5.17
CA ILE A 275 11.38 22.12 -6.57
C ILE A 275 11.95 23.26 -7.39
N GLY A 276 12.65 22.90 -8.47
CA GLY A 276 13.29 23.85 -9.39
C GLY A 276 14.74 24.23 -9.05
N THR A 277 15.27 23.88 -7.86
CA THR A 277 16.66 24.21 -7.52
C THR A 277 17.67 23.20 -8.06
N TRP A 278 17.28 21.92 -8.15
CA TRP A 278 18.09 20.87 -8.78
C TRP A 278 17.21 19.91 -9.59
N PRO A 279 16.70 20.33 -10.77
CA PRO A 279 15.78 19.52 -11.58
C PRO A 279 16.34 18.13 -11.94
N TRP A 280 17.65 18.04 -12.14
CA TRP A 280 18.35 16.77 -12.41
C TRP A 280 18.10 15.73 -11.31
N TYR A 281 18.11 16.12 -10.02
CA TYR A 281 17.80 15.21 -8.92
C TYR A 281 16.31 14.83 -8.93
N GLY A 282 15.44 15.80 -9.23
CA GLY A 282 14.00 15.55 -9.37
C GLY A 282 13.67 14.48 -10.41
N ASP A 283 14.42 14.42 -11.50
CA ASP A 283 14.30 13.37 -12.51
C ASP A 283 14.95 12.06 -12.08
N LEU A 284 16.07 12.10 -11.35
CA LEU A 284 16.70 10.91 -10.75
C LEU A 284 15.76 10.19 -9.78
N VAL A 285 15.18 10.92 -8.82
CA VAL A 285 14.24 10.33 -7.85
C VAL A 285 12.92 9.96 -8.50
N GLY A 286 12.56 10.62 -9.61
CA GLY A 286 11.40 10.33 -10.46
C GLY A 286 10.22 11.29 -10.27
N GLY A 287 10.13 11.97 -9.12
CA GLY A 287 9.11 12.97 -8.83
C GLY A 287 9.42 13.67 -7.52
N PHE A 288 9.23 15.00 -7.45
CA PHE A 288 9.39 15.70 -6.19
C PHE A 288 8.12 15.60 -5.35
N PHE A 289 8.31 15.40 -4.05
CA PHE A 289 7.27 15.54 -3.05
C PHE A 289 6.59 16.92 -3.17
N THR A 290 5.27 16.94 -3.02
CA THR A 290 4.50 18.21 -2.93
C THR A 290 3.66 18.32 -1.68
N ASN A 291 3.04 17.21 -1.25
CA ASN A 291 2.23 17.16 -0.04
C ASN A 291 1.97 15.70 0.36
N HIS A 292 1.55 15.52 1.61
CA HIS A 292 1.04 14.27 2.17
C HIS A 292 -0.11 14.61 3.15
N PRO A 293 -0.85 13.62 3.66
CA PRO A 293 -1.88 13.85 4.67
C PRO A 293 -1.27 14.51 5.92
N ASN A 294 -1.89 15.59 6.41
CA ASN A 294 -1.43 16.30 7.61
C ASN A 294 -2.40 16.09 8.81
N GLY A 295 -1.90 16.36 10.02
CA GLY A 295 -2.70 16.34 11.26
C GLY A 295 -2.83 14.95 11.91
N GLN A 296 -3.45 14.88 13.10
CA GLN A 296 -3.68 13.70 13.96
C GLN A 296 -4.59 12.60 13.34
N ASN A 297 -4.64 12.51 12.02
CA ASN A 297 -5.49 11.60 11.26
C ASN A 297 -4.80 10.26 10.99
N GLY A 298 -3.51 10.14 11.30
CA GLY A 298 -2.77 8.90 11.19
C GLY A 298 -2.97 7.95 12.37
N PHE A 299 -2.61 6.69 12.17
CA PHE A 299 -2.82 5.62 13.13
C PHE A 299 -1.55 5.33 13.94
N GLY A 300 -1.59 5.59 15.25
CA GLY A 300 -0.54 5.16 16.19
C GLY A 300 0.62 6.15 16.34
N GLN A 301 1.86 5.64 16.28
CA GLN A 301 3.10 6.42 16.55
C GLN A 301 3.54 7.29 15.37
N CYS A 302 2.88 7.17 14.22
CA CYS A 302 3.09 8.03 13.06
C CYS A 302 1.82 8.85 12.83
N GLY A 303 1.91 10.16 13.06
CA GLY A 303 0.76 11.07 13.06
C GLY A 303 0.09 11.24 11.70
N SER A 304 0.83 11.03 10.61
CA SER A 304 0.40 11.17 9.21
C SER A 304 0.17 9.83 8.51
N CYS A 305 0.47 8.70 9.17
CA CYS A 305 0.40 7.39 8.53
C CYS A 305 -1.01 6.83 8.45
N ILE A 306 -1.40 6.38 7.27
CA ILE A 306 -2.75 5.90 6.99
C ILE A 306 -2.72 4.53 6.32
N HIS A 307 -3.81 3.77 6.48
CA HIS A 307 -3.97 2.49 5.81
C HIS A 307 -4.30 2.69 4.34
N THR A 308 -3.54 2.07 3.44
CA THR A 308 -3.84 2.12 2.01
C THR A 308 -3.53 0.77 1.38
N GLU A 309 -4.35 0.36 0.41
CA GLU A 309 -4.05 -0.81 -0.40
C GLU A 309 -3.00 -0.43 -1.46
N VAL A 310 -1.95 -1.23 -1.54
CA VAL A 310 -0.92 -1.17 -2.58
C VAL A 310 -1.21 -2.23 -3.62
N VAL A 311 -1.01 -1.86 -4.89
CA VAL A 311 -1.06 -2.75 -6.05
C VAL A 311 0.37 -3.04 -6.50
N THR A 312 0.71 -4.33 -6.55
CA THR A 312 1.95 -4.81 -7.17
C THR A 312 1.74 -4.89 -8.67
N GLU A 313 2.39 -4.00 -9.42
CA GLU A 313 2.23 -3.88 -10.86
C GLU A 313 3.19 -4.77 -11.64
N ASP A 314 4.41 -4.92 -11.15
CA ASP A 314 5.38 -5.89 -11.63
C ASP A 314 5.71 -6.86 -10.49
N ASN A 315 5.41 -8.14 -10.67
CA ASN A 315 5.73 -9.22 -9.73
C ASN A 315 6.90 -10.09 -10.21
N THR A 316 7.71 -9.58 -11.15
CA THR A 316 8.91 -10.24 -11.67
C THR A 316 10.20 -9.56 -11.20
N HIS A 317 10.14 -8.27 -10.85
CA HIS A 317 11.27 -7.53 -10.30
C HIS A 317 11.67 -8.06 -8.90
N PRO A 318 12.97 -8.20 -8.57
CA PRO A 318 13.44 -8.74 -7.29
C PRO A 318 12.81 -8.10 -6.04
N ALA A 319 12.65 -6.77 -6.07
CA ALA A 319 12.03 -6.00 -4.98
C ALA A 319 10.54 -6.33 -4.73
N THR A 320 9.81 -6.90 -5.69
CA THR A 320 8.35 -7.06 -5.61
C THR A 320 7.86 -8.47 -5.90
N ALA A 321 8.73 -9.38 -6.33
CA ALA A 321 8.35 -10.74 -6.73
C ALA A 321 7.70 -11.59 -5.62
N HIS A 322 7.94 -11.27 -4.36
CA HIS A 322 7.31 -11.94 -3.21
C HIS A 322 5.99 -11.34 -2.78
N LEU A 323 5.63 -10.17 -3.30
CA LEU A 323 4.42 -9.46 -2.88
C LEU A 323 3.20 -10.05 -3.58
N PRO A 324 2.06 -10.17 -2.89
CA PRO A 324 0.80 -10.47 -3.54
C PRO A 324 0.41 -9.32 -4.49
N TYR A 325 -0.51 -9.59 -5.42
CA TYR A 325 -1.01 -8.57 -6.35
C TYR A 325 -1.59 -7.33 -5.63
N ARG A 326 -2.26 -7.55 -4.48
CA ARG A 326 -2.78 -6.50 -3.61
C ARG A 326 -2.45 -6.80 -2.16
N TRP A 327 -2.05 -5.78 -1.42
CA TRP A 327 -1.73 -5.87 0.00
C TRP A 327 -1.98 -4.54 0.69
N MET A 328 -2.08 -4.56 2.01
CA MET A 328 -2.31 -3.37 2.83
C MET A 328 -1.00 -2.88 3.44
N THR A 329 -0.78 -1.57 3.42
CA THR A 329 0.29 -0.91 4.18
C THR A 329 -0.28 0.17 5.10
N VAL A 330 0.55 0.60 6.06
CA VAL A 330 0.31 1.78 6.90
C VAL A 330 1.54 2.66 6.82
N ASP A 331 1.41 3.84 6.22
CA ASP A 331 2.55 4.73 6.02
C ASP A 331 2.13 6.18 5.74
N GLU A 332 3.10 7.10 5.75
CA GLU A 332 2.93 8.46 5.25
C GLU A 332 3.08 8.45 3.72
N LEU A 333 2.01 8.77 3.01
CA LEU A 333 1.93 8.58 1.55
C LEU A 333 2.02 9.93 0.81
N TYR A 334 2.98 10.02 -0.11
CA TYR A 334 3.30 11.28 -0.80
C TYR A 334 2.51 11.47 -2.09
N ASN A 335 2.16 12.72 -2.39
CA ASN A 335 1.77 13.19 -3.71
C ASN A 335 2.94 13.95 -4.36
N PHE A 336 3.00 13.91 -5.69
CA PHE A 336 4.15 14.39 -6.45
C PHE A 336 3.79 15.58 -7.35
N ASP A 337 4.82 16.31 -7.78
CA ASP A 337 4.72 17.44 -8.71
C ASP A 337 4.26 17.02 -10.11
N ARG A 338 4.47 15.74 -10.46
CA ARG A 338 4.05 15.11 -11.71
C ARG A 338 3.78 13.63 -11.51
N ASN A 339 3.02 13.03 -12.43
CA ASN A 339 2.94 11.58 -12.55
C ASN A 339 4.12 11.08 -13.40
N MET A 340 4.97 10.26 -12.77
CA MET A 340 6.22 9.76 -13.33
C MET A 340 6.09 8.52 -14.21
N ARG A 341 4.91 7.89 -14.30
CA ARG A 341 4.71 6.58 -14.96
C ARG A 341 5.24 6.52 -16.39
N ALA A 342 5.16 7.62 -17.14
CA ALA A 342 5.63 7.67 -18.51
C ALA A 342 7.17 7.54 -18.62
N ASP A 343 7.88 7.94 -17.55
CA ASP A 343 9.34 8.06 -17.54
C ASP A 343 10.01 6.89 -16.79
N VAL A 344 9.31 6.28 -15.83
CA VAL A 344 9.85 5.23 -14.95
C VAL A 344 9.18 3.88 -15.14
N HIS A 345 9.84 2.82 -14.69
CA HIS A 345 9.25 1.51 -14.55
C HIS A 345 8.56 1.37 -13.18
N THR A 346 7.25 1.64 -13.13
CA THR A 346 6.43 1.47 -11.93
C THR A 346 6.38 0.02 -11.47
N LEU A 347 6.70 -0.20 -10.19
CA LEU A 347 6.67 -1.50 -9.52
C LEU A 347 5.47 -1.62 -8.58
N LEU A 348 5.17 -0.54 -7.85
CA LEU A 348 4.08 -0.45 -6.90
C LEU A 348 3.32 0.86 -7.07
N SER A 349 1.99 0.79 -6.93
CA SER A 349 1.10 1.96 -6.92
C SER A 349 0.09 1.88 -5.79
N LEU A 350 -0.41 3.04 -5.34
CA LEU A 350 -1.53 3.08 -4.40
C LEU A 350 -2.85 2.85 -5.13
N ASN A 351 -3.75 2.13 -4.49
CA ASN A 351 -5.16 2.19 -4.81
C ASN A 351 -5.73 3.50 -4.21
N GLU A 352 -5.89 4.53 -5.05
CA GLU A 352 -6.35 5.85 -4.63
C GLU A 352 -7.77 5.85 -4.04
N ASP A 353 -8.64 4.91 -4.41
CA ASP A 353 -9.96 4.77 -3.77
C ASP A 353 -9.82 4.36 -2.28
N SER A 354 -8.89 3.45 -1.99
CA SER A 354 -8.61 3.04 -0.62
C SER A 354 -7.95 4.15 0.18
N TYR A 355 -7.03 4.89 -0.46
CA TYR A 355 -6.39 6.07 0.12
C TYR A 355 -7.43 7.13 0.45
N GLN A 356 -8.29 7.49 -0.50
CA GLN A 356 -9.34 8.48 -0.31
C GLN A 356 -10.36 8.06 0.78
N ARG A 357 -10.71 6.77 0.88
CA ARG A 357 -11.54 6.28 2.00
C ARG A 357 -10.85 6.47 3.35
N SER A 358 -9.57 6.09 3.47
CA SER A 358 -8.81 6.26 4.71
C SER A 358 -8.62 7.72 5.08
N LEU A 359 -8.39 8.60 4.11
CA LEU A 359 -8.39 10.05 4.29
C LEU A 359 -9.73 10.60 4.79
N ASN A 360 -10.85 9.96 4.44
CA ASN A 360 -12.18 10.34 4.89
C ASN A 360 -12.61 9.60 6.18
N SER A 361 -11.73 8.80 6.77
CA SER A 361 -11.97 8.14 8.06
C SER A 361 -11.59 9.09 9.20
N GLY A 362 -12.49 9.31 10.16
CA GLY A 362 -12.28 10.24 11.27
C GLY A 362 -12.59 11.71 10.96
N ASN A 363 -11.96 12.65 11.69
CA ASN A 363 -12.24 14.09 11.63
C ASN A 363 -11.62 14.79 10.39
N ALA A 364 -11.28 14.02 9.37
CA ALA A 364 -10.48 14.42 8.22
C ALA A 364 -11.30 14.96 7.02
N ALA A 365 -12.61 15.12 7.19
CA ALA A 365 -13.52 15.69 6.21
C ALA A 365 -13.25 17.16 5.81
N THR A 366 -12.18 17.79 6.32
CA THR A 366 -11.94 19.23 6.15
C THR A 366 -10.65 19.61 5.43
N ASN A 367 -9.86 18.66 4.91
CA ASN A 367 -8.64 19.04 4.19
C ASN A 367 -8.69 18.60 2.72
N PRO A 368 -8.80 19.53 1.74
CA PRO A 368 -8.71 19.19 0.33
C PRO A 368 -7.27 18.84 -0.03
N LEU A 369 -6.82 17.65 0.37
CA LEU A 369 -5.55 17.09 -0.07
C LEU A 369 -5.67 16.82 -1.58
N ARG A 370 -4.81 17.48 -2.38
CA ARG A 370 -4.75 17.22 -3.82
C ARG A 370 -4.00 15.92 -4.05
N LEU A 371 -4.73 14.89 -4.44
CA LEU A 371 -4.19 13.58 -4.82
C LEU A 371 -3.71 13.57 -6.28
N MET A 372 -3.23 12.41 -6.72
CA MET A 372 -2.68 12.16 -8.07
C MET A 372 -3.75 11.95 -9.15
N ASN A 373 -5.04 11.91 -8.78
CA ASN A 373 -6.20 11.76 -9.68
C ASN A 373 -6.29 10.39 -10.39
N GLY A 374 -5.95 9.32 -9.68
CA GLY A 374 -6.19 7.92 -10.01
C GLY A 374 -4.91 7.10 -10.10
N ASP A 375 -3.93 7.59 -10.86
CA ASP A 375 -2.67 6.86 -11.09
C ASP A 375 -1.57 7.38 -10.15
N HIS A 376 -1.21 6.55 -9.18
CA HIS A 376 -0.38 6.94 -8.05
C HIS A 376 0.78 5.96 -7.80
N PRO A 377 1.85 6.00 -8.62
CA PRO A 377 3.07 5.23 -8.36
C PRO A 377 3.71 5.60 -7.02
N ILE A 378 4.23 4.61 -6.29
CA ILE A 378 4.93 4.78 -5.00
C ILE A 378 6.22 3.98 -4.88
N ALA A 379 6.48 3.05 -5.80
CA ALA A 379 7.80 2.52 -5.98
C ALA A 379 8.06 2.26 -7.47
N TRP A 380 9.24 2.60 -7.91
CA TRP A 380 9.63 2.49 -9.31
C TRP A 380 11.14 2.40 -9.43
N CYS A 381 11.57 2.08 -10.63
CA CYS A 381 12.97 2.03 -10.97
C CYS A 381 13.19 2.58 -12.39
N GLN A 382 14.42 2.98 -12.69
CA GLN A 382 14.79 3.52 -13.99
C GLN A 382 16.29 3.43 -14.23
N ASN A 383 16.68 3.28 -15.50
CA ASN A 383 18.02 3.64 -15.94
C ASN A 383 18.06 5.15 -16.16
N TRP A 384 18.79 5.88 -15.31
CA TRP A 384 18.84 7.33 -15.35
C TRP A 384 20.27 7.83 -15.51
N ASN A 385 20.46 8.62 -16.57
CA ASN A 385 21.67 9.39 -16.83
C ASN A 385 22.99 8.63 -16.69
N GLY A 386 23.03 7.39 -17.19
CA GLY A 386 24.20 6.50 -17.16
C GLY A 386 24.15 5.42 -16.08
N GLY A 387 23.42 5.66 -14.99
CA GLY A 387 23.30 4.77 -13.84
C GLY A 387 21.91 4.15 -13.68
N LYS A 388 21.70 3.57 -12.50
CA LYS A 388 20.45 2.89 -12.12
C LYS A 388 19.84 3.54 -10.90
N ALA A 389 18.54 3.72 -10.90
CA ALA A 389 17.80 4.32 -9.80
C ALA A 389 16.63 3.43 -9.40
N PHE A 390 16.42 3.30 -8.09
CA PHE A 390 15.25 2.72 -7.48
C PHE A 390 14.71 3.72 -6.46
N SER A 391 13.42 3.99 -6.48
CA SER A 391 12.75 4.87 -5.51
C SER A 391 11.63 4.10 -4.85
N ASN A 392 11.57 4.16 -3.52
CA ASN A 392 10.51 3.59 -2.71
C ASN A 392 10.03 4.62 -1.70
N ILE A 393 8.77 5.03 -1.84
CA ILE A 393 8.16 6.13 -1.06
C ILE A 393 7.69 5.65 0.31
N LEU A 394 7.48 4.34 0.46
CA LEU A 394 7.24 3.75 1.77
C LEU A 394 8.51 3.85 2.65
N GLY A 395 8.35 3.88 3.96
CA GLY A 395 9.48 3.89 4.90
C GLY A 395 9.38 4.92 6.03
N HIS A 396 8.30 5.71 6.14
CA HIS A 396 8.12 6.63 7.27
C HIS A 396 7.88 5.85 8.56
N PHE A 397 7.00 4.86 8.49
CA PHE A 397 6.58 4.14 9.67
C PHE A 397 7.65 3.14 10.11
N ARG A 398 8.47 3.52 11.11
CA ARG A 398 9.68 2.79 11.52
C ARG A 398 9.53 1.28 11.77
N THR A 399 8.32 0.79 12.07
CA THR A 399 8.07 -0.65 12.25
C THR A 399 8.23 -1.45 10.96
N GLN A 400 8.12 -0.81 9.79
CA GLN A 400 8.37 -1.44 8.49
C GLN A 400 9.78 -2.00 8.37
N TYR A 401 10.79 -1.38 9.00
CA TYR A 401 12.17 -1.90 8.99
C TYR A 401 12.38 -3.20 9.80
N TYR A 402 11.29 -3.73 10.36
CA TYR A 402 11.24 -5.02 11.05
C TYR A 402 10.28 -6.01 10.38
N ASP A 403 9.68 -5.62 9.25
CA ASP A 403 8.86 -6.48 8.42
C ASP A 403 9.73 -7.10 7.30
N ASP A 404 9.74 -8.42 7.22
CA ASP A 404 10.56 -9.15 6.24
C ASP A 404 10.14 -8.82 4.79
N SER A 405 8.86 -8.56 4.54
CA SER A 405 8.39 -8.23 3.19
C SER A 405 8.87 -6.86 2.76
N PHE A 406 8.83 -5.86 3.65
CA PHE A 406 9.36 -4.53 3.40
C PHE A 406 10.88 -4.55 3.23
N MET A 407 11.62 -5.26 4.10
CA MET A 407 13.07 -5.34 3.97
C MET A 407 13.53 -6.03 2.68
N ARG A 408 12.73 -6.96 2.14
CA ARG A 408 12.97 -7.54 0.80
C ARG A 408 12.74 -6.55 -0.35
N ILE A 409 11.84 -5.57 -0.19
CA ILE A 409 11.71 -4.46 -1.16
C ILE A 409 13.00 -3.65 -1.18
N ILE A 410 13.50 -3.25 0.00
CA ILE A 410 14.74 -2.48 0.13
C ILE A 410 15.94 -3.25 -0.42
N LEU A 411 16.09 -4.52 -0.06
CA LEU A 411 17.17 -5.38 -0.57
C LEU A 411 17.12 -5.49 -2.10
N GLY A 412 15.94 -5.79 -2.66
CA GLY A 412 15.81 -5.90 -4.11
C GLY A 412 16.11 -4.59 -4.84
N GLY A 413 15.78 -3.44 -4.25
CA GLY A 413 16.17 -2.13 -4.78
C GLY A 413 17.69 -1.93 -4.79
N ILE A 414 18.36 -2.26 -3.67
CA ILE A 414 19.83 -2.21 -3.54
C ILE A 414 20.51 -3.15 -4.54
N GLU A 415 20.07 -4.41 -4.64
CA GLU A 415 20.65 -5.39 -5.56
C GLU A 415 20.48 -4.96 -7.03
N THR A 416 19.31 -4.44 -7.40
CA THR A 416 19.03 -3.92 -8.74
C THR A 416 19.99 -2.77 -9.11
N THR A 417 20.26 -1.85 -8.18
CA THR A 417 21.11 -0.68 -8.47
C THR A 417 22.59 -0.96 -8.30
N ALA A 418 22.98 -1.93 -7.48
CA ALA A 418 24.37 -2.33 -7.26
C ALA A 418 24.90 -3.27 -8.34
N ASP A 419 24.07 -4.02 -9.07
CA ASP A 419 24.58 -5.00 -10.06
C ASP A 419 25.24 -4.29 -11.26
N PRO A 420 26.55 -4.45 -11.51
CA PRO A 420 27.20 -3.88 -12.68
C PRO A 420 26.86 -4.62 -13.99
N ARG A 421 26.15 -5.76 -13.94
CA ARG A 421 25.91 -6.67 -15.09
C ARG A 421 24.54 -6.53 -15.75
N ALA A 422 23.54 -5.89 -15.13
CA ALA A 422 22.25 -5.68 -15.81
C ALA A 422 22.40 -4.63 -16.94
N PRO A 423 21.96 -4.91 -18.20
CA PRO A 423 22.27 -4.08 -19.36
C PRO A 423 21.67 -2.67 -19.28
N THR A 424 22.44 -1.65 -19.69
CA THR A 424 21.98 -0.28 -19.97
C THR A 424 21.23 -0.16 -21.31
N ALA A 425 20.40 -1.13 -21.66
CA ALA A 425 19.75 -1.19 -22.98
C ALA A 425 18.40 -0.44 -23.03
N ARG A 426 18.18 0.36 -24.09
CA ARG A 426 16.89 0.97 -24.48
C ARG A 426 16.46 0.40 -25.85
N PRO A 427 15.17 0.44 -26.25
CA PRO A 427 13.98 -0.07 -25.60
C PRO A 427 13.38 -1.24 -26.42
N THR A 428 13.09 -2.38 -25.79
CA THR A 428 11.97 -3.24 -26.22
C THR A 428 11.13 -3.60 -25.01
N ALA A 429 9.81 -3.66 -25.22
CA ALA A 429 8.72 -3.70 -24.25
C ALA A 429 8.94 -4.55 -22.96
N ARG A 430 9.57 -3.94 -21.93
CA ARG A 430 9.74 -4.29 -20.48
C ARG A 430 9.96 -5.80 -20.13
N PRO A 431 11.00 -6.16 -19.34
CA PRO A 431 11.46 -5.43 -18.16
C PRO A 431 12.96 -5.07 -18.19
N ALA A 432 13.31 -3.91 -17.63
CA ALA A 432 14.66 -3.61 -17.16
C ALA A 432 14.59 -2.45 -16.15
N CYS A 433 14.63 -2.84 -14.88
CA CYS A 433 15.58 -2.41 -13.87
C CYS A 433 16.01 -3.74 -13.20
#